data_AF-A0A1I1YR52-F1
#
_entry.id   AF-A0A1I1YR52-F1
#
_cell.length_a   1.000
_cell.length_b   1.000
_cell.length_c   1.000
_cell.angle_alpha   90.00
_cell.angle_beta   90.00
_cell.angle_gamma   90.00
#
_symmetry.space_group_name_H-M   'P 1'
#
loop_
_entity.id
_entity.type
_entity.pdbx_description
1 polymer ?
#
loop_
_entity_poly.entity_id
_entity_poly.type
_entity_poly.pdbx_seq_one_letter_code
_entity_poly.pdbx_strand_id
1 'polypeptide(L)'
;MRCDPRGDLPSPARRWLTAGIAAALLSLAPLPVAAQVTAFKQAVAESVGEDDGVAAFYRGRVFEPLWTGPDESHRARREALLEAVGVASAHGLPTERYDATRLMAEMRAARTGRERGALDVRLTKAFLQFARDVGSGALVPSQVDNSIKREIIHRDPEELLKRLEDGDPRAVFRGLAPQTQEYVRLMREKMRLERILSRGGWGRPVSPGRISPGESGDRVLALRDRLIAMGYLDPTVTAEYDAVIQRAVEAFQSDHGLKVDGVAGDSTLRALNVSAEARLKQVLVAMERERWLTRPEGLGQRHIKVNLTEFKARIYDDERVTFETVAVIGSDEGGRRTPEFSDEMDHMVINPSWYVPRSIIRNEYLPQLRRNPYALSHMQIINSRGQVVSRNRGFGSDFPYSMRQPPGPNNALGKVKFMFPNKYSIYLHDTPSKHLFSREVRAFSHGCIRLEKPFEFAYTLLAPQTDDPEGFFHSRLRTGSEARVNLETPVPVHLIYRTAFTQAKGRMQYRDDIYGRDARIWQALSSAGVVLGRGES
;
A
#
# COMPACT_ATOMS: atom_id res chain seq x y z
N MET A 1 33.34 101.16 51.62
CA MET A 1 33.29 101.44 53.08
C MET A 1 32.07 100.72 53.63
N ARG A 2 32.11 99.69 54.47
CA ARG A 2 33.09 99.13 55.42
C ARG A 2 32.96 97.59 55.35
N CYS A 3 34.05 96.85 55.13
CA CYS A 3 34.89 96.16 56.12
C CYS A 3 34.24 94.93 56.79
N ASP A 4 34.79 93.77 56.42
CA ASP A 4 35.00 92.47 57.13
C ASP A 4 35.40 92.67 58.63
N PRO A 5 35.50 91.66 59.56
CA PRO A 5 35.91 90.26 59.36
C PRO A 5 35.42 89.20 60.41
N ARG A 6 36.09 88.02 60.38
CA ARG A 6 36.23 86.92 61.38
C ARG A 6 35.37 85.68 61.05
N GLY A 7 35.90 84.48 60.79
CA GLY A 7 37.16 83.85 61.23
C GLY A 7 36.80 82.73 62.22
N ASP A 8 37.05 81.47 61.85
CA ASP A 8 37.59 80.40 62.73
C ASP A 8 37.60 79.01 62.03
N LEU A 9 38.76 78.36 62.10
CA LEU A 9 39.07 76.93 61.85
C LEU A 9 39.06 76.21 63.23
N PRO A 10 38.85 74.87 63.38
CA PRO A 10 39.66 73.81 62.74
C PRO A 10 38.98 72.43 62.45
N SER A 11 39.78 71.55 61.82
CA SER A 11 39.60 70.12 61.40
C SER A 11 39.26 69.10 62.52
N PRO A 12 39.16 67.75 62.31
CA PRO A 12 39.12 66.91 61.09
C PRO A 12 38.01 65.82 61.08
N ALA A 13 37.89 65.05 59.98
CA ALA A 13 37.77 63.58 59.93
C ALA A 13 36.69 62.99 59.00
N ARG A 14 37.09 61.84 58.42
CA ARG A 14 36.33 60.73 57.81
C ARG A 14 36.01 60.77 56.32
N ARG A 15 36.88 60.05 55.59
CA ARG A 15 36.65 59.30 54.34
C ARG A 15 35.24 58.70 54.27
N TRP A 16 34.59 58.76 53.10
CA TRP A 16 33.96 57.62 52.39
C TRP A 16 33.84 57.98 50.90
N LEU A 17 34.28 57.06 50.04
CA LEU A 17 34.07 57.11 48.58
C LEU A 17 32.57 56.91 48.28
N THR A 18 32.02 57.71 47.37
CA THR A 18 30.82 57.35 46.60
C THR A 18 31.08 57.59 45.11
N ALA A 19 31.04 56.49 44.37
CA ALA A 19 31.16 56.43 42.92
C ALA A 19 29.85 56.92 42.28
N GLY A 20 29.96 57.88 41.37
CA GLY A 20 28.85 58.33 40.52
C GLY A 20 28.67 57.37 39.33
N ILE A 21 27.53 56.70 39.28
CA ILE A 21 27.09 55.87 38.15
C ILE A 21 26.59 56.82 37.05
N ALA A 22 27.28 56.83 35.91
CA ALA A 22 26.79 57.41 34.67
C ALA A 22 25.86 56.39 33.98
N ALA A 23 24.61 56.78 33.77
CA ALA A 23 23.63 56.00 33.03
C ALA A 23 24.00 55.99 31.53
N ALA A 24 24.50 54.86 31.04
CA ALA A 24 24.62 54.61 29.60
C ALA A 24 23.27 54.09 29.07
N LEU A 25 22.55 54.96 28.36
CA LEU A 25 21.44 54.57 27.49
C LEU A 25 21.99 53.67 26.38
N LEU A 26 21.86 52.35 26.53
CA LEU A 26 22.09 51.39 25.46
C LEU A 26 20.97 51.53 24.44
N SER A 27 21.22 52.29 23.38
CA SER A 27 20.46 52.20 22.15
C SER A 27 20.63 50.79 21.56
N LEU A 28 19.56 49.99 21.57
CA LEU A 28 19.45 48.77 20.77
C LEU A 28 19.49 49.15 19.28
N ALA A 29 20.69 49.28 18.72
CA ALA A 29 20.85 49.41 17.28
C ALA A 29 20.44 48.08 16.61
N PRO A 30 19.64 48.09 15.52
CA PRO A 30 19.35 46.87 14.78
C PRO A 30 20.65 46.25 14.27
N LEU A 31 20.81 44.93 14.44
CA LEU A 31 21.96 44.20 13.90
C LEU A 31 22.09 44.47 12.39
N PRO A 32 23.32 44.63 11.86
CA PRO A 32 23.51 44.83 10.43
C PRO A 32 22.97 43.63 9.65
N VAL A 33 22.34 43.88 8.50
CA VAL A 33 21.73 42.87 7.62
C VAL A 33 22.69 41.71 7.34
N ALA A 34 23.99 41.99 7.18
CA ALA A 34 25.03 40.98 7.01
C ALA A 34 25.13 39.98 8.18
N ALA A 35 25.00 40.44 9.43
CA ALA A 35 25.02 39.55 10.60
C ALA A 35 23.76 38.67 10.69
N GLN A 36 22.61 39.18 10.26
CA GLN A 36 21.37 38.39 10.17
C GLN A 36 21.46 37.29 9.09
N VAL A 37 22.06 37.62 7.94
CA VAL A 37 22.30 36.66 6.85
C VAL A 37 23.28 35.57 7.29
N THR A 38 24.38 35.94 7.95
CA THR A 38 25.34 34.96 8.50
C THR A 38 24.69 34.05 9.55
N ALA A 39 23.90 34.62 10.48
CA ALA A 39 23.19 33.84 11.50
C ALA A 39 22.14 32.88 10.90
N PHE A 40 21.49 33.27 9.79
CA PHE A 40 20.58 32.40 9.05
C PHE A 40 21.31 31.21 8.44
N LYS A 41 22.37 31.46 7.65
CA LYS A 41 23.13 30.42 6.96
C LYS A 41 23.72 29.42 7.93
N GLN A 42 24.24 29.89 9.07
CA GLN A 42 24.73 29.03 10.14
C GLN A 42 23.61 28.16 10.72
N ALA A 43 22.43 28.73 11.00
CA ALA A 43 21.31 27.97 11.56
C ALA A 43 20.79 26.90 10.58
N VAL A 44 20.73 27.21 9.28
CA VAL A 44 20.39 26.22 8.25
C VAL A 44 21.43 25.10 8.24
N ALA A 45 22.73 25.42 8.16
CA ALA A 45 23.81 24.44 8.16
C ALA A 45 23.80 23.53 9.39
N GLU A 46 23.52 24.08 10.58
CA GLU A 46 23.37 23.29 11.82
C GLU A 46 22.10 22.41 11.81
N SER A 47 21.02 22.85 11.18
CA SER A 47 19.71 22.17 11.21
C SER A 47 19.53 21.08 10.16
N VAL A 48 20.21 21.18 9.01
CA VAL A 48 20.13 20.16 7.95
C VAL A 48 20.78 18.84 8.38
N GLY A 49 21.82 18.89 9.23
CA GLY A 49 22.49 17.69 9.75
C GLY A 49 23.12 16.83 8.64
N GLU A 50 23.15 15.50 8.85
CA GLU A 50 23.66 14.48 7.89
C GLU A 50 22.61 14.01 6.86
N ASP A 51 21.47 14.71 6.71
CA ASP A 51 20.51 14.37 5.64
C ASP A 51 21.11 14.79 4.28
N ASP A 52 21.71 13.83 3.58
CA ASP A 52 22.51 14.07 2.38
C ASP A 52 21.75 14.86 1.30
N GLY A 53 20.45 14.61 1.11
CA GLY A 53 19.63 15.27 0.08
C GLY A 53 19.22 16.69 0.47
N VAL A 54 18.76 16.91 1.71
CA VAL A 54 18.41 18.25 2.19
C VAL A 54 19.67 19.12 2.29
N ALA A 55 20.77 18.58 2.80
CA ALA A 55 22.04 19.28 2.90
C ALA A 55 22.64 19.59 1.51
N ALA A 56 22.53 18.68 0.53
CA ALA A 56 22.92 18.95 -0.85
C ALA A 56 22.12 20.12 -1.46
N PHE A 57 20.79 20.10 -1.30
CA PHE A 57 19.92 21.19 -1.78
C PHE A 57 20.30 22.55 -1.19
N TYR A 58 20.44 22.66 0.14
CA TYR A 58 20.79 23.93 0.78
C TYR A 58 22.23 24.39 0.47
N ARG A 59 23.18 23.47 0.28
CA ARG A 59 24.54 23.82 -0.20
C ARG A 59 24.51 24.38 -1.62
N GLY A 60 23.73 23.76 -2.52
CA GLY A 60 23.58 24.21 -3.90
C GLY A 60 23.04 25.63 -4.04
N ARG A 61 22.21 26.06 -3.09
CA ARG A 61 21.67 27.45 -3.00
C ARG A 61 22.47 28.36 -2.07
N VAL A 62 23.69 27.99 -1.67
CA VAL A 62 24.56 28.77 -0.76
C VAL A 62 23.82 29.16 0.55
N PHE A 63 23.00 28.24 1.04
CA PHE A 63 22.15 28.37 2.23
C PHE A 63 21.17 29.55 2.20
N GLU A 64 20.71 29.99 1.02
CA GLU A 64 19.60 30.94 0.90
C GLU A 64 18.25 30.32 1.30
N PRO A 65 17.25 31.09 1.79
CA PRO A 65 15.97 30.56 2.25
C PRO A 65 15.13 29.97 1.10
N LEU A 66 14.48 28.83 1.37
CA LEU A 66 13.43 28.25 0.52
C LEU A 66 12.03 28.70 0.95
N TRP A 67 11.83 28.97 2.25
CA TRP A 67 10.51 29.20 2.85
C TRP A 67 10.38 30.52 3.59
N THR A 68 11.44 31.06 4.17
CA THR A 68 11.38 32.14 5.17
C THR A 68 11.87 33.49 4.67
N GLY A 69 12.05 33.63 3.35
CA GLY A 69 12.32 34.92 2.72
C GLY A 69 11.08 35.82 2.60
N PRO A 70 11.30 37.08 2.22
CA PRO A 70 10.26 38.11 2.19
C PRO A 70 9.40 38.07 0.93
N ASP A 71 9.80 37.33 -0.10
CA ASP A 71 9.20 37.41 -1.43
C ASP A 71 7.89 36.62 -1.54
N GLU A 72 7.12 36.94 -2.58
CA GLU A 72 5.84 36.28 -2.89
C GLU A 72 5.99 34.76 -3.01
N SER A 73 7.09 34.30 -3.61
CA SER A 73 7.35 32.88 -3.83
C SER A 73 7.50 32.12 -2.51
N HIS A 74 8.16 32.70 -1.51
CA HIS A 74 8.29 32.13 -0.17
C HIS A 74 6.92 32.04 0.52
N ARG A 75 6.08 33.07 0.38
CA ARG A 75 4.71 33.07 0.92
C ARG A 75 3.85 32.00 0.26
N ALA A 76 3.88 31.90 -1.07
CA ALA A 76 3.12 30.91 -1.83
C ALA A 76 3.48 29.47 -1.44
N ARG A 77 4.76 29.18 -1.18
CA ARG A 77 5.20 27.86 -0.67
C ARG A 77 4.62 27.58 0.71
N ARG A 78 4.71 28.53 1.66
CA ARG A 78 4.15 28.37 3.02
C ARG A 78 2.64 28.12 3.00
N GLU A 79 1.90 28.89 2.19
CA GLU A 79 0.46 28.70 2.01
C GLU A 79 0.13 27.31 1.46
N ALA A 80 0.81 26.91 0.38
CA ALA A 80 0.58 25.60 -0.24
C ALA A 80 0.90 24.44 0.71
N LEU A 81 1.94 24.56 1.54
CA LEU A 81 2.25 23.58 2.58
C LEU A 81 1.13 23.50 3.63
N LEU A 82 0.66 24.64 4.15
CA LEU A 82 -0.42 24.69 5.14
C LEU A 82 -1.73 24.12 4.59
N GLU A 83 -2.08 24.45 3.34
CA GLU A 83 -3.23 23.87 2.63
C GLU A 83 -3.10 22.35 2.51
N ALA A 84 -1.93 21.86 2.10
CA ALA A 84 -1.68 20.43 1.91
C ALA A 84 -1.75 19.63 3.22
N VAL A 85 -1.12 20.11 4.29
CA VAL A 85 -1.18 19.43 5.60
C VAL A 85 -2.58 19.53 6.22
N GLY A 86 -3.33 20.60 5.93
CA GLY A 86 -4.71 20.77 6.37
C GLY A 86 -5.65 19.72 5.79
N VAL A 87 -5.35 19.18 4.60
CA VAL A 87 -6.14 18.10 3.97
C VAL A 87 -5.54 16.69 4.15
N ALA A 88 -4.55 16.53 5.05
CA ALA A 88 -3.92 15.24 5.32
C ALA A 88 -4.94 14.15 5.73
N SER A 89 -5.95 14.51 6.52
CA SER A 89 -7.04 13.59 6.93
C SER A 89 -7.89 13.11 5.74
N ALA A 90 -8.07 13.93 4.70
CA ALA A 90 -8.77 13.53 3.48
C ALA A 90 -8.00 12.42 2.74
N HIS A 91 -6.67 12.46 2.83
CA HIS A 91 -5.79 11.40 2.34
C HIS A 91 -5.66 10.22 3.33
N GLY A 92 -6.28 10.24 4.50
CA GLY A 92 -6.13 9.17 5.49
C GLY A 92 -4.72 9.10 6.09
N LEU A 93 -4.05 10.24 6.22
CA LEU A 93 -2.72 10.38 6.83
C LEU A 93 -2.83 10.81 8.30
N PRO A 94 -1.81 10.52 9.13
CA PRO A 94 -1.80 10.94 10.53
C PRO A 94 -1.59 12.45 10.67
N THR A 95 -2.64 13.19 10.99
CA THR A 95 -2.66 14.67 10.99
C THR A 95 -1.68 15.27 12.02
N GLU A 96 -1.60 14.68 13.21
CA GLU A 96 -0.70 15.10 14.29
C GLU A 96 0.79 15.03 13.91
N ARG A 97 1.14 14.22 12.89
CA ARG A 97 2.52 14.13 12.40
C ARG A 97 3.01 15.44 11.78
N TYR A 98 2.10 16.22 11.19
CA TYR A 98 2.44 17.48 10.52
C TYR A 98 2.20 18.70 11.42
N ASP A 99 1.15 18.63 12.25
CA ASP A 99 0.72 19.66 13.21
C ASP A 99 0.69 21.08 12.59
N ALA A 100 -0.35 21.31 11.76
CA ALA A 100 -0.53 22.58 11.05
C ALA A 100 -0.60 23.78 12.01
N THR A 101 -1.24 23.60 13.18
CA THR A 101 -1.36 24.63 14.20
C THR A 101 0.00 25.05 14.75
N ARG A 102 0.85 24.06 15.08
CA ARG A 102 2.22 24.32 15.52
C ARG A 102 3.08 24.93 14.43
N LEU A 103 2.97 24.46 13.19
CA LEU A 103 3.69 25.08 12.07
C LEU A 103 3.35 26.57 11.93
N MET A 104 2.07 26.93 12.01
CA MET A 104 1.65 28.33 11.99
C MET A 104 2.18 29.13 13.19
N ALA A 105 2.21 28.54 14.39
CA ALA A 105 2.76 29.17 15.57
C ALA A 105 4.28 29.40 15.43
N GLU A 106 5.04 28.41 14.95
CA GLU A 106 6.48 28.50 14.67
C GLU A 106 6.79 29.57 13.61
N MET A 107 5.99 29.65 12.54
CA MET A 107 6.08 30.71 11.52
C MET A 107 5.85 32.11 12.11
N ARG A 108 4.91 32.24 13.05
CA ARG A 108 4.64 33.51 13.75
C ARG A 108 5.70 33.84 14.79
N ALA A 109 6.38 32.87 15.38
CA ALA A 109 7.36 33.11 16.43
C ALA A 109 8.75 33.48 15.90
N ALA A 110 9.14 32.99 14.71
CA ALA A 110 10.45 33.26 14.15
C ALA A 110 10.63 34.74 13.79
N ARG A 111 11.60 35.42 14.43
CA ARG A 111 11.92 36.84 14.20
C ARG A 111 13.38 37.06 13.84
N THR A 112 14.29 36.31 14.46
CA THR A 112 15.73 36.45 14.25
C THR A 112 16.22 35.66 13.02
N GLY A 113 17.42 36.00 12.51
CA GLY A 113 18.05 35.24 11.42
C GLY A 113 18.21 33.76 11.76
N ARG A 114 18.61 33.44 12.99
CA ARG A 114 18.79 32.07 13.48
C ARG A 114 17.46 31.30 13.54
N GLU A 115 16.41 31.91 14.10
CA GLU A 115 15.08 31.28 14.17
C GLU A 115 14.49 31.05 12.78
N ARG A 116 14.65 32.01 11.86
CA ARG A 116 14.20 31.84 10.46
C ARG A 116 14.95 30.71 9.77
N GLY A 117 16.26 30.57 9.98
CA GLY A 117 17.04 29.46 9.40
C GLY A 117 16.60 28.09 9.91
N ALA A 118 16.37 27.96 11.21
CA ALA A 118 15.83 26.74 11.80
C ALA A 118 14.42 26.42 11.29
N LEU A 119 13.56 27.44 11.18
CA LEU A 119 12.21 27.30 10.63
C LEU A 119 12.23 26.87 9.16
N ASP A 120 13.13 27.41 8.34
CA ASP A 120 13.26 27.05 6.92
C ASP A 120 13.49 25.54 6.75
N VAL A 121 14.42 24.98 7.53
CA VAL A 121 14.69 23.54 7.53
C VAL A 121 13.54 22.73 8.12
N ARG A 122 12.87 23.24 9.17
CA ARG A 122 11.67 22.61 9.77
C ARG A 122 10.52 22.48 8.77
N LEU A 123 10.30 23.48 7.92
CA LEU A 123 9.28 23.47 6.87
C LEU A 123 9.68 22.54 5.72
N THR A 124 10.96 22.53 5.33
CA THR A 124 11.51 21.54 4.39
C THR A 124 11.26 20.11 4.85
N LYS A 125 11.56 19.80 6.11
CA LYS A 125 11.29 18.48 6.70
C LYS A 125 9.79 18.15 6.74
N ALA A 126 8.92 19.13 7.02
CA ALA A 126 7.47 18.94 6.98
C ALA A 126 6.98 18.59 5.57
N PHE A 127 7.44 19.33 4.56
CA PHE A 127 7.14 19.08 3.15
C PHE A 127 7.58 17.67 2.72
N LEU A 128 8.84 17.29 2.99
CA LEU A 128 9.37 15.98 2.60
C LEU A 128 8.67 14.84 3.33
N GLN A 129 8.33 15.01 4.61
CA GLN A 129 7.53 14.03 5.36
C GLN A 129 6.13 13.87 4.76
N PHE A 130 5.45 14.97 4.43
CA PHE A 130 4.15 14.93 3.77
C PHE A 130 4.24 14.28 2.39
N ALA A 131 5.22 14.65 1.57
CA ALA A 131 5.47 14.11 0.24
C ALA A 131 5.72 12.60 0.28
N ARG A 132 6.53 12.13 1.23
CA ARG A 132 6.77 10.71 1.47
C ARG A 132 5.47 9.99 1.83
N ASP A 133 4.74 10.51 2.81
CA ASP A 133 3.56 9.84 3.34
C ASP A 133 2.42 9.79 2.32
N VAL A 134 2.16 10.88 1.59
CA VAL A 134 1.09 10.94 0.61
C VAL A 134 1.43 10.15 -0.66
N GLY A 135 2.70 10.15 -1.08
CA GLY A 135 3.14 9.53 -2.34
C GLY A 135 3.57 8.08 -2.22
N SER A 136 4.26 7.72 -1.13
CA SER A 136 4.87 6.39 -0.92
C SER A 136 4.30 5.63 0.28
N GLY A 137 3.44 6.25 1.10
CA GLY A 137 2.80 5.62 2.26
C GLY A 137 3.32 6.14 3.60
N ALA A 138 2.44 6.20 4.59
CA ALA A 138 2.75 6.60 5.96
C ALA A 138 3.46 5.51 6.77
N LEU A 139 3.51 4.28 6.24
CA LEU A 139 4.07 3.10 6.86
C LEU A 139 5.19 2.47 6.01
N VAL A 140 6.05 1.70 6.67
CA VAL A 140 6.98 0.78 6.00
C VAL A 140 6.34 -0.61 5.98
N PRO A 141 5.87 -1.13 4.84
CA PRO A 141 4.96 -2.28 4.83
C PRO A 141 5.58 -3.56 5.39
N SER A 142 6.86 -3.78 5.12
CA SER A 142 7.61 -4.96 5.58
C SER A 142 7.82 -4.99 7.10
N GLN A 143 7.73 -3.84 7.78
CA GLN A 143 7.78 -3.76 9.24
C GLN A 143 6.43 -4.11 9.87
N VAL A 144 5.33 -3.91 9.15
CA VAL A 144 3.97 -4.25 9.59
C VAL A 144 3.68 -5.72 9.36
N ASP A 145 4.04 -6.24 8.18
CA ASP A 145 3.90 -7.64 7.83
C ASP A 145 5.06 -8.07 6.93
N ASN A 146 5.87 -9.01 7.43
CA ASN A 146 7.08 -9.44 6.73
C ASN A 146 6.79 -10.16 5.41
N SER A 147 5.56 -10.57 5.12
CA SER A 147 5.15 -11.18 3.85
C SER A 147 4.80 -10.13 2.78
N ILE A 148 4.76 -8.85 3.17
CA ILE A 148 4.75 -7.73 2.24
C ILE A 148 6.19 -7.44 1.85
N LYS A 149 6.55 -7.93 0.68
CA LYS A 149 7.90 -7.99 0.11
C LYS A 149 8.15 -6.91 -0.95
N ARG A 150 7.26 -5.93 -1.00
CA ARG A 150 7.28 -4.82 -1.95
C ARG A 150 8.40 -3.85 -1.62
N GLU A 151 9.13 -3.45 -2.64
CA GLU A 151 10.06 -2.33 -2.58
C GLU A 151 9.30 -1.02 -2.71
N ILE A 152 9.58 -0.08 -1.81
CA ILE A 152 8.97 1.25 -1.81
C ILE A 152 9.96 2.22 -2.44
N ILE A 153 9.55 2.81 -3.55
CA ILE A 153 10.33 3.84 -4.22
C ILE A 153 9.98 5.18 -3.57
N HIS A 154 11.01 5.82 -3.00
CA HIS A 154 10.92 7.18 -2.50
C HIS A 154 11.44 8.14 -3.58
N ARG A 155 10.73 9.26 -3.77
CA ARG A 155 11.22 10.33 -4.65
C ARG A 155 12.43 10.99 -3.99
N ASP A 156 13.40 11.40 -4.80
CA ASP A 156 14.60 12.06 -4.32
C ASP A 156 14.25 13.40 -3.64
N PRO A 157 14.74 13.65 -2.40
CA PRO A 157 14.45 14.89 -1.69
C PRO A 157 14.95 16.15 -2.42
N GLU A 158 16.13 16.10 -3.05
CA GLU A 158 16.69 17.25 -3.75
C GLU A 158 15.87 17.57 -5.00
N GLU A 159 15.46 16.56 -5.78
CA GLU A 159 14.57 16.73 -6.92
C GLU A 159 13.21 17.31 -6.52
N LEU A 160 12.61 16.82 -5.43
CA LEU A 160 11.35 17.37 -4.91
C LEU A 160 11.47 18.83 -4.49
N LEU A 161 12.56 19.20 -3.82
CA LEU A 161 12.81 20.57 -3.38
C LEU A 161 13.08 21.50 -4.57
N LYS A 162 13.84 21.06 -5.58
CA LYS A 162 14.01 21.81 -6.84
C LYS A 162 12.69 22.03 -7.56
N ARG A 163 11.86 20.99 -7.69
CA ARG A 163 10.52 21.12 -8.28
C ARG A 163 9.61 22.10 -7.52
N LEU A 164 9.72 22.14 -6.20
CA LEU A 164 9.00 23.11 -5.35
C LEU A 164 9.56 24.54 -5.48
N GLU A 165 10.85 24.68 -5.73
CA GLU A 165 11.49 25.96 -5.97
C GLU A 165 11.08 26.55 -7.32
N ASP A 166 11.18 25.75 -8.39
CA ASP A 166 11.03 26.18 -9.78
C ASP A 166 9.56 26.22 -10.27
N GLY A 167 8.67 25.44 -9.64
CA GLY A 167 7.28 25.24 -10.07
C GLY A 167 6.23 25.98 -9.24
N ASP A 168 4.96 25.87 -9.65
CA ASP A 168 3.81 26.25 -8.81
C ASP A 168 3.73 25.31 -7.59
N PRO A 169 3.91 25.81 -6.36
CA PRO A 169 3.87 24.97 -5.16
C PRO A 169 2.57 24.16 -5.05
N ARG A 170 1.42 24.75 -5.38
CA ARG A 170 0.12 24.05 -5.30
C ARG A 170 0.06 22.90 -6.31
N ALA A 171 0.58 23.10 -7.52
CA ALA A 171 0.70 22.03 -8.51
C ALA A 171 1.64 20.90 -8.04
N VAL A 172 2.77 21.24 -7.41
CA VAL A 172 3.68 20.25 -6.84
C VAL A 172 2.96 19.39 -5.80
N PHE A 173 2.28 20.00 -4.83
CA PHE A 173 1.54 19.26 -3.79
C PHE A 173 0.43 18.37 -4.37
N ARG A 174 -0.35 18.85 -5.35
CA ARG A 174 -1.38 18.04 -6.04
C ARG A 174 -0.78 16.82 -6.75
N GLY A 175 0.44 16.93 -7.26
CA GLY A 175 1.17 15.85 -7.95
C GLY A 175 1.91 14.87 -7.04
N LEU A 176 1.83 15.01 -5.70
CA LEU A 176 2.48 14.10 -4.76
C LEU A 176 1.68 12.80 -4.57
N ALA A 177 0.36 12.89 -4.48
CA ALA A 177 -0.51 11.72 -4.29
C ALA A 177 -0.52 10.83 -5.55
N PRO A 178 -0.81 9.52 -5.42
CA PRO A 178 -1.03 8.64 -6.55
C PRO A 178 -2.09 9.22 -7.50
N GLN A 179 -1.75 9.34 -8.78
CA GLN A 179 -2.65 9.87 -9.82
C GLN A 179 -3.51 8.77 -10.45
N THR A 180 -3.54 7.57 -9.85
CA THR A 180 -4.32 6.44 -10.38
C THR A 180 -5.82 6.71 -10.21
N GLN A 181 -6.62 6.26 -11.18
CA GLN A 181 -8.09 6.35 -11.06
C GLN A 181 -8.59 5.62 -9.81
N GLU A 182 -7.92 4.54 -9.42
CA GLU A 182 -8.23 3.76 -8.22
C GLU A 182 -8.10 4.61 -6.95
N TYR A 183 -6.99 5.35 -6.79
CA TYR A 183 -6.78 6.21 -5.63
C TYR A 183 -7.86 7.30 -5.52
N VAL A 184 -8.21 7.95 -6.63
CA VAL A 184 -9.27 8.96 -6.68
C VAL A 184 -10.63 8.39 -6.28
N ARG A 185 -10.95 7.16 -6.72
CA ARG A 185 -12.21 6.50 -6.37
C ARG A 185 -12.25 6.05 -4.91
N LEU A 186 -11.13 5.59 -4.36
CA LEU A 186 -11.01 5.29 -2.94
C LEU A 186 -11.22 6.54 -2.07
N MET A 187 -10.66 7.69 -2.46
CA MET A 187 -10.92 8.96 -1.78
C MET A 187 -12.42 9.33 -1.80
N ARG A 188 -13.09 9.15 -2.95
CA ARG A 188 -14.53 9.39 -3.06
C ARG A 188 -15.34 8.45 -2.18
N GLU A 189 -14.97 7.17 -2.12
CA GLU A 189 -15.64 6.18 -1.28
C GLU A 189 -15.45 6.49 0.21
N LYS A 190 -14.23 6.91 0.62
CA LYS A 190 -13.96 7.40 1.98
C LYS A 190 -14.93 8.52 2.35
N MET A 191 -15.05 9.55 1.53
CA MET A 191 -15.97 10.67 1.75
C MET A 191 -17.44 10.24 1.77
N ARG A 192 -17.81 9.21 0.99
CA ARG A 192 -19.17 8.63 1.01
C ARG A 192 -19.43 7.94 2.35
N LEU A 193 -18.51 7.09 2.80
CA LEU A 193 -18.62 6.34 4.05
C LEU A 193 -18.62 7.25 5.27
N GLU A 194 -17.82 8.32 5.29
CA GLU A 194 -17.84 9.33 6.35
C GLU A 194 -19.21 10.01 6.49
N ARG A 195 -19.86 10.36 5.36
CA ARG A 195 -21.23 10.90 5.35
C ARG A 195 -22.29 9.89 5.79
N ILE A 196 -22.08 8.61 5.53
CA ILE A 196 -22.96 7.54 6.02
C ILE A 196 -22.81 7.38 7.52
N LEU A 197 -21.57 7.40 8.02
CA LEU A 197 -21.28 7.29 9.45
C LEU A 197 -21.89 8.45 10.25
N SER A 198 -21.84 9.68 9.73
CA SER A 198 -22.48 10.83 10.39
C SER A 198 -24.02 10.72 10.46
N ARG A 199 -24.63 9.80 9.70
CA ARG A 199 -26.08 9.53 9.69
C ARG A 199 -26.46 8.22 10.40
N GLY A 200 -25.56 7.64 11.20
CA GLY A 200 -25.82 6.40 11.95
C GLY A 200 -25.43 5.11 11.23
N GLY A 201 -24.64 5.19 10.16
CA GLY A 201 -24.12 4.03 9.44
C GLY A 201 -25.16 3.35 8.55
N TRP A 202 -25.12 2.02 8.51
CA TRP A 202 -26.04 1.21 7.70
C TRP A 202 -27.41 0.97 8.36
N GLY A 203 -27.67 1.53 9.54
CA GLY A 203 -28.87 1.24 10.33
C GLY A 203 -28.87 -0.14 11.00
N ARG A 204 -30.06 -0.66 11.33
CA ARG A 204 -30.24 -1.94 12.04
C ARG A 204 -29.62 -3.11 11.26
N PRO A 205 -28.87 -4.02 11.90
CA PRO A 205 -28.34 -5.23 11.25
C PRO A 205 -29.46 -6.25 10.96
N VAL A 206 -29.22 -7.10 9.98
CA VAL A 206 -30.13 -8.20 9.62
C VAL A 206 -29.79 -9.42 10.46
N SER A 207 -30.77 -10.00 11.17
CA SER A 207 -30.55 -11.19 11.98
C SER A 207 -30.07 -12.38 11.12
N PRO A 208 -29.18 -13.26 11.64
CA PRO A 208 -28.66 -14.44 10.93
C PRO A 208 -29.74 -15.37 10.37
N GLY A 209 -29.34 -16.27 9.46
CA GLY A 209 -30.22 -17.24 8.81
C GLY A 209 -30.29 -17.04 7.30
N ARG A 210 -31.42 -17.42 6.71
CA ARG A 210 -31.67 -17.34 5.26
C ARG A 210 -32.86 -16.44 4.96
N ILE A 211 -32.78 -15.66 3.89
CA ILE A 211 -33.90 -14.91 3.32
C ILE A 211 -33.90 -15.15 1.80
N SER A 212 -35.03 -15.59 1.26
CA SER A 212 -35.19 -16.04 -0.13
C SER A 212 -36.26 -15.24 -0.88
N PRO A 213 -36.26 -15.26 -2.21
CA PRO A 213 -37.35 -14.68 -3.01
C PRO A 213 -38.73 -15.20 -2.59
N GLY A 214 -39.70 -14.29 -2.51
CA GLY A 214 -41.07 -14.58 -2.07
C GLY A 214 -41.30 -14.55 -0.55
N GLU A 215 -40.25 -14.42 0.27
CA GLU A 215 -40.41 -14.20 1.72
C GLU A 215 -40.83 -12.76 2.02
N SER A 216 -41.50 -12.53 3.16
CA SER A 216 -41.94 -11.21 3.62
C SER A 216 -41.72 -11.04 5.13
N GLY A 217 -41.75 -9.79 5.61
CA GLY A 217 -41.73 -9.45 7.04
C GLY A 217 -40.46 -8.71 7.50
N ASP A 218 -40.29 -8.56 8.81
CA ASP A 218 -39.28 -7.69 9.43
C ASP A 218 -37.84 -7.90 8.96
N ARG A 219 -37.47 -9.15 8.65
CA ARG A 219 -36.12 -9.47 8.16
C ARG A 219 -35.90 -8.99 6.72
N VAL A 220 -36.94 -9.04 5.88
CA VAL A 220 -36.93 -8.51 4.52
C VAL A 220 -36.87 -7.00 4.54
N LEU A 221 -37.61 -6.34 5.45
CA LEU A 221 -37.52 -4.90 5.67
C LEU A 221 -36.10 -4.48 6.06
N ALA A 222 -35.46 -5.17 7.01
CA ALA A 222 -34.09 -4.88 7.41
C ALA A 222 -33.07 -5.10 6.26
N LEU A 223 -33.26 -6.15 5.44
CA LEU A 223 -32.44 -6.40 4.25
C LEU A 223 -32.60 -5.28 3.21
N ARG A 224 -33.83 -4.90 2.89
CA ARG A 224 -34.17 -3.81 1.97
C ARG A 224 -33.51 -2.51 2.40
N ASP A 225 -33.67 -2.13 3.67
CA ASP A 225 -33.12 -0.87 4.20
C ASP A 225 -31.59 -0.87 4.15
N ARG A 226 -30.95 -2.02 4.41
CA ARG A 226 -29.49 -2.19 4.25
C ARG A 226 -29.05 -2.02 2.79
N LEU A 227 -29.75 -2.65 1.85
CA LEU A 227 -29.44 -2.53 0.42
C LEU A 227 -29.62 -1.08 -0.07
N ILE A 228 -30.64 -0.37 0.41
CA ILE A 228 -30.84 1.06 0.12
C ILE A 228 -29.69 1.89 0.69
N ALA A 229 -29.36 1.73 1.98
CA ALA A 229 -28.29 2.48 2.63
C ALA A 229 -26.92 2.26 1.95
N MET A 230 -26.69 1.06 1.41
CA MET A 230 -25.47 0.70 0.69
C MET A 230 -25.49 1.11 -0.80
N GLY A 231 -26.63 1.52 -1.35
CA GLY A 231 -26.79 1.93 -2.75
C GLY A 231 -26.96 0.79 -3.75
N TYR A 232 -27.45 -0.37 -3.31
CA TYR A 232 -27.81 -1.51 -4.18
C TYR A 232 -29.28 -1.48 -4.61
N LEU A 233 -30.12 -0.72 -3.91
CA LEU A 233 -31.56 -0.65 -4.13
C LEU A 233 -32.03 0.81 -4.02
N ASP A 234 -32.87 1.25 -4.96
CA ASP A 234 -33.53 2.56 -4.85
C ASP A 234 -34.59 2.54 -3.74
N PRO A 235 -34.92 3.70 -3.13
CA PRO A 235 -35.92 3.76 -2.06
C PRO A 235 -37.26 3.11 -2.47
N THR A 236 -37.73 2.15 -1.68
CA THR A 236 -38.99 1.43 -1.90
C THR A 236 -39.65 1.06 -0.57
N VAL A 237 -40.98 0.93 -0.58
CA VAL A 237 -41.80 0.59 0.60
C VAL A 237 -42.18 -0.89 0.67
N THR A 238 -41.80 -1.69 -0.32
CA THR A 238 -42.13 -3.13 -0.37
C THR A 238 -41.68 -3.86 0.90
N ALA A 239 -42.50 -4.78 1.39
CA ALA A 239 -42.20 -5.67 2.51
C ALA A 239 -41.92 -7.12 2.05
N GLU A 240 -41.95 -7.35 0.74
CA GLU A 240 -41.76 -8.66 0.11
C GLU A 240 -40.42 -8.71 -0.61
N TYR A 241 -39.78 -9.88 -0.57
CA TYR A 241 -38.57 -10.16 -1.32
C TYR A 241 -38.93 -10.40 -2.78
N ASP A 242 -39.10 -9.31 -3.51
CA ASP A 242 -39.44 -9.30 -4.93
C ASP A 242 -38.20 -9.44 -5.84
N ALA A 243 -38.44 -9.43 -7.16
CA ALA A 243 -37.39 -9.52 -8.16
C ALA A 243 -36.45 -8.29 -8.21
N VAL A 244 -36.83 -7.16 -7.60
CA VAL A 244 -35.98 -5.98 -7.49
C VAL A 244 -34.99 -6.18 -6.34
N ILE A 245 -35.46 -6.64 -5.18
CA ILE A 245 -34.58 -7.01 -4.05
C ILE A 245 -33.64 -8.14 -4.44
N GLN A 246 -34.13 -9.16 -5.16
CA GLN A 246 -33.27 -10.26 -5.62
C GLN A 246 -32.10 -9.76 -6.46
N ARG A 247 -32.35 -8.90 -7.45
CA ARG A 247 -31.30 -8.31 -8.28
C ARG A 247 -30.34 -7.44 -7.46
N ALA A 248 -30.83 -6.73 -6.46
CA ALA A 248 -30.00 -5.95 -5.54
C ALA A 248 -29.09 -6.86 -4.68
N VAL A 249 -29.58 -8.02 -4.25
CA VAL A 249 -28.77 -9.02 -3.53
C VAL A 249 -27.75 -9.68 -4.45
N GLU A 250 -28.11 -10.03 -5.68
CA GLU A 250 -27.16 -10.58 -6.67
C GLU A 250 -26.03 -9.58 -6.96
N ALA A 251 -26.37 -8.31 -7.12
CA ALA A 251 -25.43 -7.22 -7.27
C ALA A 251 -24.51 -7.08 -6.05
N PHE A 252 -25.07 -7.16 -4.83
CA PHE A 252 -24.30 -7.16 -3.59
C PHE A 252 -23.35 -8.36 -3.50
N GLN A 253 -23.83 -9.56 -3.79
CA GLN A 253 -23.04 -10.80 -3.77
C GLN A 253 -21.86 -10.71 -4.75
N SER A 254 -22.11 -10.24 -5.97
CA SER A 254 -21.07 -10.03 -6.98
C SER A 254 -19.99 -9.05 -6.49
N ASP A 255 -20.42 -7.90 -5.95
CA ASP A 255 -19.51 -6.85 -5.48
C ASP A 255 -18.70 -7.27 -4.24
N HIS A 256 -19.17 -8.28 -3.50
CA HIS A 256 -18.50 -8.83 -2.32
C HIS A 256 -17.76 -10.15 -2.58
N GLY A 257 -17.72 -10.63 -3.84
CA GLY A 257 -17.02 -11.87 -4.20
C GLY A 257 -17.69 -13.13 -3.65
N LEU A 258 -18.99 -13.07 -3.37
CA LEU A 258 -19.80 -14.18 -2.90
C LEU A 258 -20.40 -14.94 -4.08
N LYS A 259 -20.95 -16.13 -3.79
CA LYS A 259 -21.80 -16.84 -4.75
C LYS A 259 -23.02 -15.98 -5.11
N VAL A 260 -23.23 -15.76 -6.41
CA VAL A 260 -24.35 -14.95 -6.94
C VAL A 260 -25.54 -15.88 -7.21
N ASP A 261 -26.41 -16.03 -6.22
CA ASP A 261 -27.62 -16.86 -6.31
C ASP A 261 -28.92 -16.16 -5.88
N GLY A 262 -28.83 -14.86 -5.54
CA GLY A 262 -29.98 -14.06 -5.15
C GLY A 262 -30.62 -14.49 -3.83
N VAL A 263 -29.94 -15.34 -3.05
CA VAL A 263 -30.39 -15.78 -1.73
C VAL A 263 -29.53 -15.12 -0.67
N ALA A 264 -30.15 -14.36 0.24
CA ALA A 264 -29.45 -13.77 1.39
C ALA A 264 -29.25 -14.82 2.49
N GLY A 265 -28.34 -15.77 2.27
CA GLY A 265 -27.89 -16.75 3.25
C GLY A 265 -26.80 -16.21 4.18
N ASP A 266 -26.25 -17.06 5.05
CA ASP A 266 -25.34 -16.64 6.12
C ASP A 266 -24.10 -15.88 5.63
N SER A 267 -23.47 -16.28 4.52
CA SER A 267 -22.31 -15.55 3.96
C SER A 267 -22.69 -14.14 3.51
N THR A 268 -23.82 -14.02 2.80
CA THR A 268 -24.38 -12.74 2.35
C THR A 268 -24.72 -11.85 3.55
N LEU A 269 -25.43 -12.38 4.55
CA LEU A 269 -25.82 -11.60 5.73
C LEU A 269 -24.62 -11.21 6.59
N ARG A 270 -23.59 -12.05 6.73
CA ARG A 270 -22.34 -11.66 7.39
C ARG A 270 -21.68 -10.49 6.67
N ALA A 271 -21.53 -10.55 5.35
CA ALA A 271 -20.94 -9.48 4.56
C ALA A 271 -21.77 -8.18 4.62
N LEU A 272 -23.11 -8.29 4.59
CA LEU A 272 -24.07 -7.19 4.68
C LEU A 272 -24.05 -6.51 6.07
N ASN A 273 -23.74 -7.28 7.10
CA ASN A 273 -23.68 -6.78 8.48
C ASN A 273 -22.32 -6.15 8.83
N VAL A 274 -21.30 -6.21 7.96
CA VAL A 274 -20.06 -5.45 8.14
C VAL A 274 -20.37 -3.95 8.22
N SER A 275 -19.95 -3.30 9.31
CA SER A 275 -20.28 -1.89 9.57
C SER A 275 -19.65 -0.94 8.56
N ALA A 276 -20.23 0.26 8.40
CA ALA A 276 -19.67 1.32 7.56
C ALA A 276 -18.27 1.73 8.05
N GLU A 277 -18.06 1.68 9.37
CA GLU A 277 -16.76 1.94 9.99
C GLU A 277 -15.71 0.91 9.57
N ALA A 278 -16.05 -0.37 9.57
CA ALA A 278 -15.15 -1.42 9.11
C ALA A 278 -14.84 -1.28 7.61
N ARG A 279 -15.81 -0.89 6.78
CA ARG A 279 -15.57 -0.57 5.36
C ARG A 279 -14.67 0.65 5.19
N LEU A 280 -14.83 1.69 6.02
CA LEU A 280 -13.96 2.86 6.00
C LEU A 280 -12.51 2.49 6.33
N LYS A 281 -12.29 1.61 7.31
CA LYS A 281 -10.95 1.05 7.62
C LYS A 281 -10.36 0.33 6.40
N GLN A 282 -11.12 -0.51 5.72
CA GLN A 282 -10.66 -1.19 4.50
C GLN A 282 -10.29 -0.19 3.39
N VAL A 283 -11.08 0.86 3.19
CA VAL A 283 -10.80 1.91 2.19
C VAL A 283 -9.52 2.68 2.55
N LEU A 284 -9.32 3.05 3.81
CA LEU A 284 -8.10 3.74 4.27
C LEU A 284 -6.85 2.86 4.08
N VAL A 285 -6.95 1.57 4.41
CA VAL A 285 -5.87 0.60 4.15
C VAL A 285 -5.62 0.46 2.64
N ALA A 286 -6.65 0.42 1.81
CA ALA A 286 -6.49 0.38 0.36
C ALA A 286 -5.83 1.65 -0.18
N MET A 287 -6.18 2.84 0.33
CA MET A 287 -5.50 4.09 -0.03
C MET A 287 -4.01 4.05 0.32
N GLU A 288 -3.67 3.58 1.52
CA GLU A 288 -2.27 3.41 1.94
C GLU A 288 -1.52 2.45 1.02
N ARG A 289 -2.11 1.29 0.76
CA ARG A 289 -1.54 0.28 -0.13
C ARG A 289 -1.37 0.78 -1.57
N GLU A 290 -2.22 1.69 -2.08
CA GLU A 290 -2.09 2.25 -3.45
C GLU A 290 -0.80 3.06 -3.60
N ARG A 291 -0.37 3.74 -2.54
CA ARG A 291 0.89 4.49 -2.52
C ARG A 291 2.10 3.58 -2.74
N TRP A 292 2.05 2.37 -2.18
CA TRP A 292 3.14 1.39 -2.30
C TRP A 292 3.33 0.85 -3.72
N LEU A 293 2.36 1.04 -4.63
CA LEU A 293 2.45 0.64 -6.04
C LEU A 293 2.88 1.78 -6.96
N THR A 294 3.05 3.00 -6.43
CA THR A 294 3.40 4.17 -7.25
C THR A 294 4.85 4.06 -7.70
N ARG A 295 5.06 4.13 -9.02
CA ARG A 295 6.36 4.09 -9.68
C ARG A 295 6.43 5.18 -10.75
N PRO A 296 7.60 5.80 -11.01
CA PRO A 296 7.76 6.78 -12.08
C PRO A 296 7.29 6.25 -13.46
N GLU A 297 7.61 4.99 -13.76
CA GLU A 297 7.26 4.29 -15.00
C GLU A 297 5.88 3.61 -14.97
N GLY A 298 5.13 3.76 -13.86
CA GLY A 298 3.88 3.05 -13.64
C GLY A 298 4.07 1.54 -13.41
N LEU A 299 3.04 0.76 -13.73
CA LEU A 299 3.10 -0.72 -13.62
C LEU A 299 3.60 -1.40 -14.90
N GLY A 300 4.01 -0.62 -15.91
CA GLY A 300 4.26 -1.09 -17.28
C GLY A 300 3.01 -1.06 -18.15
N GLN A 301 3.17 -0.71 -19.44
CA GLN A 301 2.06 -0.65 -20.40
C GLN A 301 1.35 -1.99 -20.51
N ARG A 302 2.12 -3.08 -20.60
CA ARG A 302 1.65 -4.46 -20.49
C ARG A 302 2.11 -5.07 -19.18
N HIS A 303 1.19 -5.54 -18.35
CA HIS A 303 1.54 -6.13 -17.05
C HIS A 303 0.48 -7.11 -16.54
N ILE A 304 0.88 -7.97 -15.61
CA ILE A 304 0.01 -8.93 -14.93
C ILE A 304 -0.27 -8.43 -13.51
N LYS A 305 -1.54 -8.40 -13.11
CA LYS A 305 -1.91 -8.22 -11.68
C LYS A 305 -2.59 -9.48 -11.17
N VAL A 306 -2.10 -9.99 -10.05
CA VAL A 306 -2.78 -11.04 -9.29
C VAL A 306 -3.26 -10.44 -7.98
N ASN A 307 -4.57 -10.25 -7.85
CA ASN A 307 -5.16 -9.80 -6.59
C ASN A 307 -5.50 -11.02 -5.73
N LEU A 308 -4.70 -11.22 -4.67
CA LEU A 308 -4.76 -12.41 -3.82
C LEU A 308 -6.12 -12.56 -3.13
N THR A 309 -6.72 -11.48 -2.67
CA THR A 309 -8.03 -11.46 -2.00
C THR A 309 -9.21 -11.64 -2.95
N GLU A 310 -9.03 -11.33 -4.23
CA GLU A 310 -10.05 -11.54 -5.27
C GLU A 310 -9.93 -12.91 -5.93
N PHE A 311 -8.81 -13.62 -5.72
CA PHE A 311 -8.51 -14.89 -6.38
C PHE A 311 -8.56 -14.77 -7.91
N LYS A 312 -8.02 -13.67 -8.46
CA LYS A 312 -7.99 -13.42 -9.90
C LYS A 312 -6.62 -12.95 -10.38
N ALA A 313 -6.24 -13.42 -11.55
CA ALA A 313 -5.10 -12.94 -12.32
C ALA A 313 -5.62 -12.27 -13.60
N ARG A 314 -5.04 -11.12 -13.95
CA ARG A 314 -5.39 -10.35 -15.14
C ARG A 314 -4.16 -9.89 -15.88
N ILE A 315 -4.24 -9.89 -17.20
CA ILE A 315 -3.29 -9.21 -18.09
C ILE A 315 -3.91 -7.87 -18.46
N TYR A 316 -3.12 -6.82 -18.31
CA TYR A 316 -3.45 -5.46 -18.71
C TYR A 316 -2.57 -5.07 -19.89
N ASP A 317 -3.17 -4.45 -20.89
CA ASP A 317 -2.50 -3.74 -21.98
C ASP A 317 -3.07 -2.32 -22.01
N ASP A 318 -2.23 -1.31 -21.83
CA ASP A 318 -2.62 0.11 -21.78
C ASP A 318 -3.79 0.37 -20.82
N GLU A 319 -3.65 -0.14 -19.58
CA GLU A 319 -4.66 -0.10 -18.51
C GLU A 319 -5.96 -0.88 -18.79
N ARG A 320 -6.09 -1.54 -19.94
CA ARG A 320 -7.27 -2.36 -20.30
C ARG A 320 -7.02 -3.82 -19.98
N VAL A 321 -7.98 -4.45 -19.31
CA VAL A 321 -7.95 -5.91 -19.09
C VAL A 321 -8.16 -6.62 -20.43
N THR A 322 -7.14 -7.32 -20.91
CA THR A 322 -7.19 -8.13 -22.15
C THR A 322 -7.43 -9.61 -21.85
N PHE A 323 -7.09 -10.06 -20.64
CA PHE A 323 -7.37 -11.41 -20.18
C PHE A 323 -7.63 -11.46 -18.67
N GLU A 324 -8.52 -12.35 -18.24
CA GLU A 324 -8.84 -12.61 -16.83
C GLU A 324 -9.01 -14.12 -16.59
N THR A 325 -8.45 -14.61 -15.49
CA THR A 325 -8.65 -15.99 -15.01
C THR A 325 -8.78 -16.03 -13.48
N VAL A 326 -9.52 -17.02 -12.97
CA VAL A 326 -9.53 -17.35 -11.54
C VAL A 326 -8.16 -17.95 -11.16
N ALA A 327 -7.75 -17.68 -9.92
CA ALA A 327 -6.51 -18.12 -9.32
C ALA A 327 -6.73 -18.86 -7.99
N VAL A 328 -5.86 -19.82 -7.67
CA VAL A 328 -5.73 -20.40 -6.32
C VAL A 328 -4.38 -19.96 -5.77
N ILE A 329 -4.37 -19.46 -4.54
CA ILE A 329 -3.18 -18.89 -3.88
C ILE A 329 -2.75 -19.75 -2.70
N GLY A 330 -1.68 -19.33 -2.03
CA GLY A 330 -1.15 -19.93 -0.81
C GLY A 330 -2.20 -20.06 0.30
N SER A 331 -2.14 -21.12 1.10
CA SER A 331 -3.04 -21.24 2.25
C SER A 331 -2.61 -20.34 3.41
N ASP A 332 -3.55 -20.08 4.32
CA ASP A 332 -3.32 -19.29 5.53
C ASP A 332 -2.58 -20.08 6.65
N GLU A 333 -1.92 -21.18 6.30
CA GLU A 333 -1.41 -22.15 7.27
C GLU A 333 0.05 -22.51 7.00
N GLY A 334 0.82 -22.74 8.06
CA GLY A 334 2.15 -23.37 7.96
C GLY A 334 3.16 -22.58 7.12
N GLY A 335 3.06 -21.25 7.08
CA GLY A 335 3.98 -20.39 6.32
C GLY A 335 3.78 -20.43 4.80
N ARG A 336 2.61 -20.88 4.33
CA ARG A 336 2.30 -21.08 2.91
C ARG A 336 1.65 -19.88 2.22
N ARG A 337 1.47 -18.75 2.93
CA ARG A 337 0.84 -17.53 2.39
C ARG A 337 1.61 -17.02 1.17
N THR A 338 0.91 -16.63 0.12
CA THR A 338 1.55 -15.98 -1.04
C THR A 338 2.03 -14.57 -0.65
N PRO A 339 3.31 -14.23 -0.79
CA PRO A 339 3.82 -12.89 -0.47
C PRO A 339 3.36 -11.85 -1.49
N GLU A 340 3.36 -10.57 -1.09
CA GLU A 340 3.10 -9.45 -2.00
C GLU A 340 4.41 -8.86 -2.51
N PHE A 341 4.62 -8.85 -3.82
CA PHE A 341 5.79 -8.25 -4.43
C PHE A 341 5.53 -7.95 -5.91
N SER A 342 6.57 -7.43 -6.57
CA SER A 342 6.60 -7.26 -8.03
C SER A 342 7.90 -7.81 -8.57
N ASP A 343 7.83 -8.42 -9.74
CA ASP A 343 8.97 -8.99 -10.47
C ASP A 343 8.59 -9.14 -11.95
N GLU A 344 9.50 -9.61 -12.80
CA GLU A 344 9.28 -9.71 -14.25
C GLU A 344 9.21 -11.15 -14.73
N MET A 345 8.17 -11.46 -15.51
CA MET A 345 8.00 -12.75 -16.17
C MET A 345 8.84 -12.78 -17.44
N ASP A 346 9.82 -13.68 -17.50
CA ASP A 346 10.75 -13.81 -18.62
C ASP A 346 10.47 -15.03 -19.49
N HIS A 347 9.81 -16.08 -18.98
CA HIS A 347 9.50 -17.27 -19.75
C HIS A 347 8.34 -18.10 -19.21
N MET A 348 7.84 -19.00 -20.06
CA MET A 348 6.99 -20.12 -19.66
C MET A 348 7.68 -21.45 -19.96
N VAL A 349 7.27 -22.49 -19.24
CA VAL A 349 7.71 -23.87 -19.48
C VAL A 349 6.49 -24.74 -19.72
N ILE A 350 6.38 -25.27 -20.93
CA ILE A 350 5.34 -26.19 -21.39
C ILE A 350 5.78 -27.61 -21.03
N ASN A 351 4.85 -28.45 -20.59
CA ASN A 351 5.11 -29.79 -20.04
C ASN A 351 6.20 -29.76 -18.95
N PRO A 352 6.04 -28.96 -17.87
CA PRO A 352 7.11 -28.77 -16.90
C PRO A 352 7.34 -30.01 -16.03
N SER A 353 8.59 -30.29 -15.73
CA SER A 353 8.97 -31.06 -14.55
C SER A 353 8.76 -30.23 -13.29
N TRP A 354 8.29 -30.89 -12.22
CA TRP A 354 8.15 -30.27 -10.91
C TRP A 354 9.28 -30.70 -9.99
N TYR A 355 10.13 -29.76 -9.60
CA TYR A 355 11.11 -29.98 -8.54
C TYR A 355 10.46 -29.61 -7.21
N VAL A 356 10.34 -30.61 -6.33
CA VAL A 356 9.62 -30.47 -5.07
C VAL A 356 10.45 -29.62 -4.10
N PRO A 357 9.89 -28.52 -3.54
CA PRO A 357 10.57 -27.74 -2.50
C PRO A 357 10.99 -28.59 -1.30
N ARG A 358 12.14 -28.26 -0.70
CA ARG A 358 12.71 -28.99 0.45
C ARG A 358 11.75 -29.12 1.63
N SER A 359 10.95 -28.09 1.89
CA SER A 359 9.93 -28.08 2.94
C SER A 359 8.86 -29.15 2.71
N ILE A 360 8.34 -29.27 1.48
CA ILE A 360 7.34 -30.29 1.11
C ILE A 360 7.97 -31.69 1.17
N ILE A 361 9.20 -31.84 0.67
CA ILE A 361 9.94 -33.11 0.79
C ILE A 361 10.01 -33.55 2.25
N ARG A 362 10.46 -32.67 3.15
CA ARG A 362 10.67 -33.00 4.56
C ARG A 362 9.37 -33.24 5.33
N ASN A 363 8.36 -32.39 5.11
CA ASN A 363 7.17 -32.35 5.96
C ASN A 363 6.04 -33.26 5.47
N GLU A 364 5.99 -33.56 4.17
CA GLU A 364 4.86 -34.31 3.57
C GLU A 364 5.31 -35.62 2.93
N TYR A 365 6.35 -35.59 2.10
CA TYR A 365 6.73 -36.75 1.28
C TYR A 365 7.65 -37.73 1.99
N LEU A 366 8.63 -37.25 2.76
CA LEU A 366 9.53 -38.10 3.52
C LEU A 366 8.78 -38.98 4.55
N PRO A 367 7.79 -38.46 5.31
CA PRO A 367 6.96 -39.32 6.16
C PRO A 367 6.24 -40.43 5.39
N GLN A 368 5.76 -40.16 4.17
CA GLN A 368 5.12 -41.17 3.32
C GLN A 368 6.11 -42.20 2.81
N LEU A 369 7.29 -41.79 2.33
CA LEU A 369 8.36 -42.68 1.87
C LEU A 369 8.89 -43.59 2.98
N ARG A 370 8.95 -43.09 4.23
CA ARG A 370 9.34 -43.87 5.40
C ARG A 370 8.32 -44.95 5.76
N ARG A 371 7.03 -44.68 5.56
CA ARG A 371 5.95 -45.67 5.76
C ARG A 371 5.89 -46.68 4.62
N ASN A 372 6.06 -46.22 3.38
CA ASN A 372 6.07 -47.05 2.19
C ASN A 372 7.00 -46.41 1.13
N PRO A 373 8.15 -47.03 0.81
CA PRO A 373 9.10 -46.51 -0.19
C PRO A 373 8.49 -46.26 -1.58
N TYR A 374 7.35 -46.90 -1.89
CA TYR A 374 6.64 -46.80 -3.16
C TYR A 374 5.42 -45.86 -3.13
N ALA A 375 5.10 -45.20 -2.00
CA ALA A 375 3.95 -44.30 -1.87
C ALA A 375 3.91 -43.18 -2.93
N LEU A 376 5.07 -42.78 -3.45
CA LEU A 376 5.23 -41.69 -4.42
C LEU A 376 5.87 -42.19 -5.71
N SER A 377 5.45 -43.35 -6.24
CA SER A 377 6.04 -44.00 -7.42
C SER A 377 6.15 -43.10 -8.66
N HIS A 378 5.27 -42.11 -8.79
CA HIS A 378 5.28 -41.10 -9.85
C HIS A 378 6.40 -40.04 -9.71
N MET A 379 7.16 -40.05 -8.61
CA MET A 379 8.28 -39.15 -8.35
C MET A 379 9.62 -39.84 -8.63
N GLN A 380 10.60 -39.08 -9.09
CA GLN A 380 12.00 -39.49 -9.16
C GLN A 380 12.75 -38.92 -7.96
N ILE A 381 13.57 -39.74 -7.30
CA ILE A 381 14.46 -39.32 -6.21
C ILE A 381 15.86 -39.19 -6.80
N ILE A 382 16.46 -38.02 -6.69
CA ILE A 382 17.67 -37.66 -7.43
C ILE A 382 18.80 -37.30 -6.45
N ASN A 383 19.98 -37.88 -6.65
CA ASN A 383 21.17 -37.55 -5.85
C ASN A 383 21.87 -36.27 -6.33
N SER A 384 22.91 -35.83 -5.60
CA SER A 384 23.71 -34.66 -5.95
C SER A 384 24.42 -34.76 -7.32
N ARG A 385 24.55 -35.98 -7.87
CA ARG A 385 25.14 -36.24 -9.20
C ARG A 385 24.08 -36.27 -10.31
N GLY A 386 22.82 -35.95 -10.00
CA GLY A 386 21.72 -35.96 -10.98
C GLY A 386 21.17 -37.35 -11.32
N GLN A 387 21.57 -38.41 -10.61
CA GLN A 387 21.15 -39.78 -10.90
C GLN A 387 19.88 -40.16 -10.13
N VAL A 388 19.00 -40.91 -10.77
CA VAL A 388 17.82 -41.49 -10.11
C VAL A 388 18.26 -42.58 -9.14
N VAL A 389 17.82 -42.45 -7.89
CA VAL A 389 18.17 -43.34 -6.79
C VAL A 389 17.09 -44.41 -6.62
N SER A 390 17.51 -45.66 -6.44
CA SER A 390 16.60 -46.76 -6.12
C SER A 390 15.88 -46.54 -4.78
N ARG A 391 14.58 -46.82 -4.74
CA ARG A 391 13.72 -46.72 -3.55
C ARG A 391 13.95 -47.84 -2.55
N ASN A 392 14.49 -48.98 -2.99
CA ASN A 392 14.69 -50.19 -2.16
C ASN A 392 15.71 -50.00 -1.03
N ARG A 393 16.52 -48.95 -1.10
CA ARG A 393 17.53 -48.68 -0.07
C ARG A 393 16.95 -48.19 1.27
N GLY A 394 15.67 -47.80 1.29
CA GLY A 394 15.06 -47.12 2.43
C GLY A 394 15.56 -45.68 2.62
N PHE A 395 14.73 -44.82 3.20
CA PHE A 395 15.07 -43.41 3.44
C PHE A 395 14.99 -43.09 4.92
N GLY A 396 16.10 -42.63 5.50
CA GLY A 396 16.19 -42.22 6.90
C GLY A 396 15.61 -40.82 7.16
N SER A 397 15.88 -40.27 8.35
CA SER A 397 15.59 -38.87 8.67
C SER A 397 16.47 -37.90 7.88
N ASP A 398 17.71 -38.29 7.60
CA ASP A 398 18.57 -37.59 6.66
C ASP A 398 18.16 -37.93 5.22
N PHE A 399 17.76 -36.90 4.48
CA PHE A 399 17.32 -37.01 3.09
C PHE A 399 18.07 -35.99 2.23
N PRO A 400 19.32 -36.28 1.83
CA PRO A 400 20.15 -35.40 0.99
C PRO A 400 19.80 -35.51 -0.51
N TYR A 401 18.55 -35.85 -0.84
CA TYR A 401 18.08 -36.02 -2.21
C TYR A 401 17.13 -34.89 -2.60
N SER A 402 17.06 -34.61 -3.88
CA SER A 402 15.96 -33.84 -4.48
C SER A 402 14.88 -34.79 -5.00
N MET A 403 13.66 -34.28 -5.16
CA MET A 403 12.56 -35.02 -5.77
C MET A 403 12.05 -34.26 -6.99
N ARG A 404 11.84 -34.99 -8.08
CA ARG A 404 11.33 -34.46 -9.34
C ARG A 404 10.12 -35.26 -9.80
N GLN A 405 9.01 -34.60 -10.07
CA GLN A 405 7.94 -35.16 -10.87
C GLN A 405 8.23 -34.87 -12.34
N PRO A 406 8.41 -35.89 -13.21
CA PRO A 406 8.55 -35.66 -14.64
C PRO A 406 7.24 -35.12 -15.24
N PRO A 407 7.26 -34.63 -16.49
CA PRO A 407 6.05 -34.21 -17.19
C PRO A 407 5.02 -35.34 -17.28
N GLY A 408 3.73 -35.02 -17.13
CA GLY A 408 2.68 -36.03 -17.13
C GLY A 408 1.28 -35.44 -16.90
N PRO A 409 0.21 -36.24 -17.03
CA PRO A 409 -1.17 -35.78 -16.80
C PRO A 409 -1.45 -35.41 -15.33
N ASN A 410 -0.77 -36.08 -14.39
CA ASN A 410 -0.94 -35.86 -12.95
C ASN A 410 0.17 -34.99 -12.35
N ASN A 411 0.93 -34.26 -13.18
CA ASN A 411 1.98 -33.38 -12.69
C ASN A 411 1.36 -32.25 -11.84
N ALA A 412 1.90 -31.98 -10.65
CA ALA A 412 1.34 -30.98 -9.74
C ALA A 412 1.33 -29.54 -10.32
N LEU A 413 2.22 -29.26 -11.27
CA LEU A 413 2.29 -28.01 -12.04
C LEU A 413 1.42 -28.00 -13.30
N GLY A 414 0.67 -29.08 -13.55
CA GLY A 414 -0.14 -29.25 -14.75
C GLY A 414 0.73 -29.28 -16.02
N LYS A 415 0.27 -28.59 -17.05
CA LYS A 415 0.85 -28.60 -18.40
C LYS A 415 1.67 -27.35 -18.76
N VAL A 416 1.63 -26.31 -17.93
CA VAL A 416 2.44 -25.10 -18.14
C VAL A 416 2.70 -24.39 -16.82
N LYS A 417 3.91 -23.83 -16.67
CA LYS A 417 4.26 -22.87 -15.61
C LYS A 417 4.82 -21.59 -16.22
N PHE A 418 4.58 -20.46 -15.55
CA PHE A 418 4.98 -19.12 -15.94
C PHE A 418 5.95 -18.56 -14.91
N MET A 419 7.15 -18.25 -15.36
CA MET A 419 8.30 -17.98 -14.51
C MET A 419 8.62 -16.49 -14.52
N PHE A 420 8.69 -15.93 -13.32
CA PHE A 420 9.21 -14.60 -13.03
C PHE A 420 10.24 -14.78 -11.91
N PRO A 421 11.50 -15.11 -12.24
CA PRO A 421 12.49 -15.58 -11.29
C PRO A 421 12.66 -14.65 -10.09
N ASN A 422 12.36 -15.14 -8.88
CA ASN A 422 12.35 -14.33 -7.67
C ASN A 422 12.93 -15.10 -6.47
N LYS A 423 13.37 -14.35 -5.45
CA LYS A 423 13.94 -14.90 -4.21
C LYS A 423 12.94 -15.63 -3.30
N TYR A 424 11.65 -15.65 -3.66
CA TYR A 424 10.57 -16.26 -2.89
C TYR A 424 10.10 -17.61 -3.47
N SER A 425 10.67 -18.04 -4.60
CA SER A 425 10.29 -19.28 -5.30
C SER A 425 8.80 -19.34 -5.68
N ILE A 426 8.19 -18.19 -5.99
CA ILE A 426 6.79 -18.09 -6.41
C ILE A 426 6.69 -18.06 -7.94
N TYR A 427 5.70 -18.74 -8.49
CA TYR A 427 5.39 -18.72 -9.92
C TYR A 427 3.88 -18.96 -10.16
N LEU A 428 3.42 -18.68 -11.38
CA LEU A 428 2.06 -18.97 -11.84
C LEU A 428 2.08 -20.31 -12.59
N HIS A 429 1.07 -21.16 -12.44
CA HIS A 429 1.08 -22.47 -13.12
C HIS A 429 -0.31 -23.11 -13.30
N ASP A 430 -0.39 -24.14 -14.13
CA ASP A 430 -1.54 -25.01 -14.28
C ASP A 430 -1.66 -26.00 -13.10
N THR A 431 -2.77 -26.73 -12.97
CA THR A 431 -2.93 -27.75 -11.94
C THR A 431 -3.94 -28.84 -12.37
N PRO A 432 -3.73 -30.10 -12.00
CA PRO A 432 -4.73 -31.14 -12.17
C PRO A 432 -5.93 -30.96 -11.22
N SER A 433 -5.78 -30.21 -10.12
CA SER A 433 -6.82 -29.98 -9.12
C SER A 433 -7.83 -28.90 -9.55
N LYS A 434 -8.45 -29.04 -10.73
CA LYS A 434 -9.37 -28.04 -11.31
C LYS A 434 -10.60 -27.74 -10.43
N HIS A 435 -11.06 -28.71 -9.63
CA HIS A 435 -12.19 -28.54 -8.72
C HIS A 435 -11.97 -27.46 -7.64
N LEU A 436 -10.74 -27.01 -7.39
CA LEU A 436 -10.48 -25.92 -6.43
C LEU A 436 -10.94 -24.56 -6.95
N PHE A 437 -11.07 -24.39 -8.28
CA PHE A 437 -11.52 -23.15 -8.89
C PHE A 437 -13.03 -22.90 -8.74
N SER A 438 -13.81 -23.82 -8.15
CA SER A 438 -15.22 -23.57 -7.82
C SER A 438 -15.46 -23.17 -6.35
N ARG A 439 -14.42 -23.17 -5.51
CA ARG A 439 -14.51 -22.79 -4.08
C ARG A 439 -14.57 -21.27 -3.91
N GLU A 440 -15.37 -20.78 -2.98
CA GLU A 440 -15.43 -19.34 -2.66
C GLU A 440 -14.08 -18.80 -2.18
N VAL A 441 -13.51 -19.44 -1.16
CA VAL A 441 -12.14 -19.19 -0.67
C VAL A 441 -11.16 -20.14 -1.36
N ARG A 442 -10.13 -19.60 -2.02
CA ARG A 442 -9.20 -20.37 -2.88
C ARG A 442 -7.75 -20.30 -2.39
N ALA A 443 -7.55 -20.35 -1.07
CA ALA A 443 -6.26 -20.33 -0.41
C ALA A 443 -5.82 -21.77 -0.03
N PHE A 444 -5.29 -22.54 -0.99
CA PHE A 444 -5.00 -23.98 -0.82
C PHE A 444 -3.57 -24.40 -1.21
N SER A 445 -2.78 -23.51 -1.83
CA SER A 445 -1.46 -23.86 -2.33
C SER A 445 -0.36 -23.70 -1.27
N HIS A 446 0.87 -24.07 -1.64
CA HIS A 446 2.09 -23.84 -0.83
C HIS A 446 2.78 -22.51 -1.16
N GLY A 447 2.01 -21.51 -1.60
CA GLY A 447 2.48 -20.16 -1.90
C GLY A 447 2.41 -19.81 -3.39
N CYS A 448 2.66 -20.77 -4.29
CA CYS A 448 2.55 -20.57 -5.74
C CYS A 448 1.10 -20.33 -6.19
N ILE A 449 0.92 -19.75 -7.37
CA ILE A 449 -0.40 -19.35 -7.87
C ILE A 449 -0.85 -20.31 -8.98
N ARG A 450 -1.99 -20.97 -8.81
CA ARG A 450 -2.57 -21.85 -9.84
C ARG A 450 -3.59 -21.08 -10.65
N LEU A 451 -3.63 -21.26 -11.96
CA LEU A 451 -4.58 -20.60 -12.86
C LEU A 451 -5.63 -21.58 -13.38
N GLU A 452 -6.88 -21.12 -13.47
CA GLU A 452 -8.00 -21.89 -14.02
C GLU A 452 -7.83 -22.12 -15.53
N LYS A 453 -7.50 -21.03 -16.25
CA LYS A 453 -7.33 -20.95 -17.70
C LYS A 453 -5.86 -20.67 -18.09
N PRO A 454 -4.92 -21.59 -17.80
CA PRO A 454 -3.51 -21.34 -18.01
C PRO A 454 -3.13 -21.35 -19.50
N PHE A 455 -3.88 -22.04 -20.37
CA PHE A 455 -3.54 -22.10 -21.79
C PHE A 455 -3.87 -20.79 -22.48
N GLU A 456 -5.05 -20.26 -22.25
CA GLU A 456 -5.47 -18.96 -22.74
C GLU A 456 -4.60 -17.83 -22.17
N PHE A 457 -4.14 -17.96 -20.92
CA PHE A 457 -3.11 -17.08 -20.36
C PHE A 457 -1.80 -17.15 -21.15
N ALA A 458 -1.33 -18.37 -21.51
CA ALA A 458 -0.15 -18.54 -22.34
C ALA A 458 -0.32 -17.94 -23.74
N TYR A 459 -1.47 -18.16 -24.39
CA TYR A 459 -1.76 -17.63 -25.73
C TYR A 459 -1.75 -16.11 -25.70
N THR A 460 -2.39 -15.53 -24.69
CA THR A 460 -2.40 -14.07 -24.51
C THR A 460 -0.98 -13.53 -24.41
N LEU A 461 -0.12 -14.16 -23.60
CA LEU A 461 1.28 -13.76 -23.45
C LEU A 461 2.11 -13.89 -24.74
N LEU A 462 1.80 -14.90 -25.56
CA LEU A 462 2.51 -15.16 -26.81
C LEU A 462 2.02 -14.29 -27.98
N ALA A 463 0.81 -13.73 -27.91
CA ALA A 463 0.20 -12.93 -28.97
C ALA A 463 1.09 -11.80 -29.53
N PRO A 464 1.91 -11.08 -28.74
CA PRO A 464 2.79 -10.04 -29.29
C PRO A 464 3.98 -10.55 -30.12
N GLN A 465 4.36 -11.83 -29.97
CA GLN A 465 5.60 -12.38 -30.55
C GLN A 465 5.35 -13.55 -31.53
N THR A 466 4.10 -13.92 -31.78
CA THR A 466 3.76 -14.95 -32.77
C THR A 466 2.36 -14.74 -33.33
N ASP A 467 2.22 -14.86 -34.65
CA ASP A 467 0.94 -14.71 -35.36
C ASP A 467 -0.03 -15.87 -35.08
N ASP A 468 0.49 -17.03 -34.64
CA ASP A 468 -0.31 -18.19 -34.22
C ASP A 468 0.09 -18.67 -32.81
N PRO A 469 -0.35 -17.99 -31.73
CA PRO A 469 -0.02 -18.35 -30.35
C PRO A 469 -0.48 -19.76 -29.96
N GLU A 470 -1.67 -20.16 -30.41
CA GLU A 470 -2.28 -21.45 -30.08
C GLU A 470 -1.52 -22.61 -30.75
N GLY A 471 -1.29 -22.52 -32.06
CA GLY A 471 -0.53 -23.53 -32.79
C GLY A 471 0.93 -23.61 -32.35
N PHE A 472 1.55 -22.46 -32.03
CA PHE A 472 2.87 -22.41 -31.42
C PHE A 472 2.91 -23.18 -30.10
N PHE A 473 1.97 -22.91 -29.19
CA PHE A 473 1.90 -23.57 -27.88
C PHE A 473 1.61 -25.06 -28.02
N HIS A 474 0.60 -25.42 -28.81
CA HIS A 474 0.17 -26.81 -28.99
C HIS A 474 1.20 -27.68 -29.70
N SER A 475 2.00 -27.12 -30.63
CA SER A 475 3.09 -27.88 -31.28
C SER A 475 4.13 -28.35 -30.25
N ARG A 476 4.42 -27.54 -29.23
CA ARG A 476 5.30 -27.90 -28.11
C ARG A 476 4.62 -28.81 -27.10
N LEU A 477 3.35 -28.53 -26.78
CA LEU A 477 2.55 -29.36 -25.88
C LEU A 477 2.48 -30.83 -26.35
N ARG A 478 2.22 -31.04 -27.65
CA ARG A 478 2.08 -32.38 -28.26
C ARG A 478 3.34 -33.24 -28.19
N THR A 479 4.51 -32.64 -28.03
CA THR A 479 5.77 -33.40 -27.90
C THR A 479 5.83 -34.22 -26.61
N GLY A 480 5.03 -33.86 -25.60
CA GLY A 480 5.11 -34.41 -24.24
C GLY A 480 6.41 -34.09 -23.50
N SER A 481 7.37 -33.44 -24.16
CA SER A 481 8.68 -33.08 -23.64
C SER A 481 8.64 -31.69 -23.04
N GLU A 482 9.45 -31.47 -22.01
CA GLU A 482 9.61 -30.15 -21.39
C GLU A 482 10.18 -29.16 -22.41
N ALA A 483 9.52 -28.02 -22.57
CA ALA A 483 9.93 -26.97 -23.49
C ALA A 483 9.90 -25.61 -22.79
N ARG A 484 11.03 -24.91 -22.76
CA ARG A 484 11.12 -23.51 -22.32
C ARG A 484 10.83 -22.59 -23.50
N VAL A 485 9.97 -21.60 -23.27
CA VAL A 485 9.61 -20.55 -24.23
C VAL A 485 9.86 -19.22 -23.56
N ASN A 486 10.88 -18.49 -24.02
CA ASN A 486 11.18 -17.14 -23.52
C ASN A 486 10.21 -16.13 -24.13
N LEU A 487 9.79 -15.16 -23.31
CA LEU A 487 9.08 -14.00 -23.78
C LEU A 487 10.08 -13.01 -24.40
N GLU A 488 9.78 -12.46 -25.58
CA GLU A 488 10.68 -11.49 -26.23
C GLU A 488 10.76 -10.19 -25.42
N THR A 489 9.63 -9.78 -24.85
CA THR A 489 9.54 -8.69 -23.88
C THR A 489 9.09 -9.25 -22.54
N PRO A 490 9.92 -9.17 -21.48
CA PRO A 490 9.49 -9.55 -20.14
C PRO A 490 8.26 -8.77 -19.70
N VAL A 491 7.36 -9.44 -18.96
CA VAL A 491 6.09 -8.86 -18.53
C VAL A 491 6.09 -8.67 -17.02
N PRO A 492 5.97 -7.43 -16.49
CA PRO A 492 5.85 -7.19 -15.06
C PRO A 492 4.68 -7.96 -14.43
N VAL A 493 4.91 -8.55 -13.28
CA VAL A 493 3.94 -9.28 -12.47
C VAL A 493 3.81 -8.61 -11.12
N HIS A 494 2.61 -8.19 -10.74
CA HIS A 494 2.31 -7.56 -9.47
C HIS A 494 1.37 -8.45 -8.64
N LEU A 495 1.90 -9.05 -7.58
CA LEU A 495 1.11 -9.79 -6.60
C LEU A 495 0.63 -8.82 -5.52
N ILE A 496 -0.67 -8.50 -5.55
CA ILE A 496 -1.26 -7.46 -4.69
C ILE A 496 -2.31 -8.07 -3.75
N TYR A 497 -2.61 -7.37 -2.67
CA TYR A 497 -3.62 -7.77 -1.70
C TYR A 497 -4.56 -6.59 -1.45
N ARG A 498 -5.78 -6.66 -2.02
CA ARG A 498 -6.76 -5.55 -1.97
C ARG A 498 -8.12 -6.02 -1.46
N THR A 499 -8.49 -5.64 -0.25
CA THR A 499 -9.82 -5.94 0.29
C THR A 499 -10.87 -4.88 -0.04
N ALA A 500 -10.46 -3.70 -0.51
CA ALA A 500 -11.33 -2.69 -1.10
C ALA A 500 -10.70 -2.20 -2.40
N PHE A 501 -11.46 -2.23 -3.49
CA PHE A 501 -11.02 -1.75 -4.81
C PHE A 501 -12.21 -1.46 -5.74
N THR A 502 -12.01 -0.69 -6.80
CA THR A 502 -13.07 -0.45 -7.80
C THR A 502 -12.90 -1.25 -9.08
N GLN A 503 -14.00 -1.43 -9.81
CA GLN A 503 -13.96 -1.80 -11.22
C GLN A 503 -14.08 -0.55 -12.09
N ALA A 504 -13.57 -0.59 -13.33
CA ALA A 504 -13.47 0.56 -14.25
C ALA A 504 -14.73 1.43 -14.35
N LYS A 505 -15.94 0.86 -14.20
CA LYS A 505 -17.24 1.55 -14.20
C LYS A 505 -18.19 1.06 -13.08
N GLY A 506 -17.66 0.33 -12.10
CA GLY A 506 -18.46 -0.39 -11.10
C GLY A 506 -18.50 0.29 -9.73
N ARG A 507 -19.31 -0.26 -8.83
CA ARG A 507 -19.31 0.09 -7.41
C ARG A 507 -18.01 -0.38 -6.73
N MET A 508 -17.78 0.11 -5.53
CA MET A 508 -16.70 -0.38 -4.66
C MET A 508 -16.89 -1.87 -4.40
N GLN A 509 -15.84 -2.64 -4.65
CA GLN A 509 -15.76 -4.06 -4.38
C GLN A 509 -15.12 -4.27 -3.02
N TYR A 510 -15.61 -5.26 -2.29
CA TYR A 510 -15.01 -5.66 -1.02
C TYR A 510 -14.70 -7.15 -1.00
N ARG A 511 -13.59 -7.53 -0.38
CA ARG A 511 -13.20 -8.93 -0.16
C ARG A 511 -12.82 -9.13 1.29
N ASP A 512 -12.84 -10.38 1.73
CA ASP A 512 -12.39 -10.75 3.08
C ASP A 512 -10.87 -10.62 3.22
N ASP A 513 -10.43 -10.25 4.41
CA ASP A 513 -9.01 -10.18 4.77
C ASP A 513 -8.47 -11.57 5.15
N ILE A 514 -8.39 -12.46 4.15
CA ILE A 514 -8.06 -13.88 4.30
C ILE A 514 -6.74 -14.20 5.02
N TYR A 515 -5.77 -13.28 5.05
CA TYR A 515 -4.48 -13.41 5.74
C TYR A 515 -4.33 -12.48 6.96
N GLY A 516 -5.37 -11.69 7.28
CA GLY A 516 -5.35 -10.71 8.37
C GLY A 516 -4.34 -9.57 8.18
N ARG A 517 -3.94 -9.28 6.93
CA ARG A 517 -2.92 -8.25 6.63
C ARG A 517 -3.49 -6.85 6.78
N ASP A 518 -4.72 -6.64 6.35
CA ASP A 518 -5.35 -5.32 6.39
C ASP A 518 -5.68 -4.93 7.83
N ALA A 519 -6.04 -5.90 8.68
CA ALA A 519 -6.16 -5.67 10.13
C ALA A 519 -4.84 -5.15 10.75
N ARG A 520 -3.70 -5.75 10.41
CA ARG A 520 -2.37 -5.29 10.88
C ARG A 520 -2.01 -3.91 10.37
N ILE A 521 -2.29 -3.62 9.09
CA ILE A 521 -2.05 -2.31 8.49
C ILE A 521 -2.92 -1.24 9.14
N TRP A 522 -4.21 -1.53 9.35
CA TRP A 522 -5.10 -0.61 10.06
C TRP A 522 -4.58 -0.31 11.46
N GLN A 523 -4.15 -1.33 12.21
CA GLN A 523 -3.58 -1.13 13.55
C GLN A 523 -2.35 -0.22 13.50
N ALA A 524 -1.43 -0.45 12.54
CA ALA A 524 -0.25 0.39 12.37
C ALA A 524 -0.59 1.83 11.97
N LEU A 525 -1.56 2.04 11.06
CA LEU A 525 -2.06 3.37 10.69
C LEU A 525 -2.66 4.09 11.91
N SER A 526 -3.49 3.39 12.68
CA SER A 526 -4.11 3.94 13.87
C SER A 526 -3.08 4.30 14.93
N SER A 527 -2.09 3.44 15.19
CA SER A 527 -0.95 3.74 16.08
C SER A 527 -0.10 4.90 15.59
N ALA A 528 -0.01 5.11 14.27
CA ALA A 528 0.68 6.25 13.68
C ALA A 528 -0.12 7.56 13.80
N GLY A 529 -1.38 7.53 14.24
CA GLY A 529 -2.24 8.70 14.44
C GLY A 529 -3.35 8.86 13.39
N VAL A 530 -3.61 7.87 12.54
CA VAL A 530 -4.77 7.92 11.64
C VAL A 530 -6.04 7.67 12.44
N VAL A 531 -6.96 8.62 12.37
CA VAL A 531 -8.29 8.53 12.98
C VAL A 531 -9.34 8.31 11.90
N LEU A 532 -10.41 7.60 12.26
CA LEU A 532 -11.62 7.60 11.45
C LEU A 532 -12.26 8.96 11.63
N GLY A 533 -12.45 9.71 10.55
CA GLY A 533 -13.13 11.00 10.61
C GLY A 533 -14.47 10.83 11.31
N ARG A 534 -14.57 11.30 12.55
CA ARG A 534 -15.87 11.67 13.10
C ARG A 534 -16.23 12.88 12.27
N GLY A 535 -17.29 12.79 11.46
CA GLY A 535 -17.74 13.95 10.69
C GLY A 535 -17.76 15.14 11.63
N GLU A 536 -16.91 16.14 11.35
CA GLU A 536 -16.99 17.41 12.06
C GLU A 536 -18.41 17.91 11.81
N SER A 537 -19.20 17.91 12.88
CA SER A 537 -20.58 18.38 12.91
C SER A 537 -20.64 19.87 12.74
#